data_AF-A0A7X5SCS1-F1
#
_entry.id   AF-A0A7X5SCS1-F1
#
_cell.length_a   1.000
_cell.length_b   1.000
_cell.length_c   1.000
_cell.angle_alpha   90.00
_cell.angle_beta   90.00
_cell.angle_gamma   90.00
#
_symmetry.space_group_name_H-M   'P 1'
#
loop_
_entity.id
_entity.type
_entity.pdbx_description
1 polymer ?
#
loop_
_entity_poly.entity_id
_entity_poly.type
_entity_poly.pdbx_seq_one_letter_code
_entity_poly.pdbx_strand_id
1 'polypeptide(L)'
;DPYQPSKLQVAMQTQGQNVSLSASSLGGQIGGLLEFRSSVLEPTQAELGRLAVGMASTFNAGHAQGMDLYGAMGGNFFNIGSPTTAA
;
A
#
# COMPACT_ATOMS: atom_id res chain seq x y z
N ASP A 1 15.40 1.30 -2.48
CA ASP A 1 14.96 1.83 -1.18
C ASP A 1 14.75 0.64 -0.26
N PRO A 2 15.63 0.45 0.74
CA PRO A 2 15.54 -0.63 1.71
C PRO A 2 14.21 -0.67 2.44
N TYR A 3 13.54 0.47 2.62
CA TYR A 3 12.28 0.56 3.37
C TYR A 3 11.03 0.34 2.52
N GLN A 4 11.19 0.25 1.19
CA GLN A 4 10.11 0.09 0.22
C GLN A 4 10.54 -0.83 -0.95
N PRO A 5 10.71 -2.14 -0.72
CA PRO A 5 11.21 -3.10 -1.71
C PRO A 5 10.24 -3.28 -2.88
N SER A 6 8.97 -2.94 -2.70
CA SER A 6 7.97 -2.89 -3.79
C SER A 6 8.12 -1.66 -4.69
N LYS A 7 8.86 -0.62 -4.29
CA LYS A 7 9.09 0.56 -5.11
C LYS A 7 10.27 0.38 -6.06
N LEU A 8 9.93 0.09 -7.30
CA LEU A 8 10.85 0.14 -8.43
C LEU A 8 11.53 1.52 -8.51
N GLN A 9 12.86 1.50 -8.52
CA GLN A 9 13.73 2.66 -8.66
C GLN A 9 14.50 2.58 -9.97
N VAL A 10 14.76 3.73 -10.56
CA VAL A 10 15.56 3.84 -11.77
C VAL A 10 17.03 3.86 -11.37
N ALA A 11 17.84 3.02 -12.01
CA ALA A 11 19.28 3.00 -11.82
C ALA A 11 19.98 3.09 -13.18
N MET A 12 21.11 3.79 -13.23
CA MET A 12 22.03 3.77 -14.37
C MET A 12 23.16 2.80 -14.08
N GLN A 13 23.49 1.96 -15.05
CA GLN A 13 24.64 1.07 -14.97
C GLN A 13 25.86 1.78 -15.56
N THR A 14 26.88 2.07 -14.75
CA THR A 14 28.15 2.64 -15.19
C THR A 14 29.31 1.78 -14.69
N GLN A 15 30.21 1.36 -15.59
CA GLN A 15 31.34 0.47 -15.27
C GLN A 15 30.97 -0.77 -14.42
N GLY A 16 29.82 -1.39 -14.69
CA GLY A 16 29.34 -2.57 -13.96
C GLY A 16 28.75 -2.30 -12.57
N GLN A 17 28.65 -1.03 -12.15
CA GLN A 17 27.99 -0.60 -10.92
C GLN A 17 26.62 0.02 -11.23
N ASN A 18 25.60 -0.35 -10.45
CA ASN A 18 24.27 0.25 -10.55
C ASN A 18 24.19 1.48 -9.64
N VAL A 19 24.12 2.67 -10.23
CA VAL A 19 23.92 3.93 -9.51
C VAL A 19 22.44 4.29 -9.52
N SER A 20 21.79 4.32 -8.35
CA SER A 20 20.40 4.73 -8.24
C SER A 20 20.26 6.21 -8.59
N LEU A 21 19.30 6.54 -9.46
CA LEU A 21 18.96 7.92 -9.81
C LEU A 21 17.84 8.43 -8.91
N SER A 22 17.94 9.69 -8.47
CA SER A 22 16.83 10.34 -7.77
C SER A 22 15.73 10.68 -8.76
N ALA A 23 14.46 10.55 -8.36
CA ALA A 23 13.33 10.96 -9.19
C ALA A 23 13.41 12.44 -9.62
N SER A 24 13.99 13.30 -8.77
CA SER A 24 14.23 14.72 -9.06
C SER A 24 15.28 14.97 -10.15
N SER A 25 16.17 14.00 -10.42
CA SER A 25 17.18 14.08 -11.49
C SER A 25 16.68 13.54 -12.83
N LEU A 26 15.47 12.95 -12.86
CA LEU A 26 14.85 12.35 -14.03
C LEU A 26 13.83 13.32 -14.64
N GLY A 27 14.08 13.77 -15.87
CA GLY A 27 13.17 14.63 -16.63
C GLY A 27 12.24 13.86 -17.58
N GLY A 28 11.39 14.60 -18.30
CA GLY A 28 10.52 14.04 -19.35
C GLY A 28 9.44 13.09 -18.82
N GLN A 29 9.03 12.13 -19.65
CA GLN A 29 7.91 11.22 -19.33
C GLN A 29 8.22 10.32 -18.12
N ILE A 30 9.46 9.89 -17.95
CA ILE A 30 9.87 9.04 -16.81
C ILE A 30 9.77 9.83 -15.50
N GLY A 31 10.28 11.06 -15.47
CA GLY A 31 10.14 11.96 -14.32
C GLY A 31 8.67 12.23 -13.97
N GLY A 32 7.83 12.51 -14.97
CA GLY A 32 6.39 12.75 -14.77
C GLY A 32 5.64 11.55 -14.20
N LEU A 33 5.96 10.33 -14.64
CA LEU A 33 5.35 9.11 -14.10
C LEU A 33 5.79 8.84 -12.66
N LEU A 34 7.06 9.08 -12.34
CA LEU A 34 7.58 8.93 -10.97
C LEU A 34 6.94 9.93 -10.02
N GLU A 35 6.79 11.18 -10.44
CA GLU A 35 6.12 12.24 -9.67
C GLU A 35 4.63 11.92 -9.46
N PHE A 36 3.91 11.51 -10.51
CA PHE A 36 2.51 11.08 -10.38
C PHE A 36 2.36 9.93 -9.38
N ARG A 37 3.26 8.94 -9.46
CA ARG A 37 3.26 7.79 -8.54
C ARG A 37 3.41 8.25 -7.09
N SER A 38 4.38 9.11 -6.78
CA SER A 38 4.63 9.56 -5.40
C SER A 38 3.60 10.53 -4.87
N SER A 39 3.12 11.44 -5.72
CA SER A 39 2.34 12.60 -5.26
C SER A 39 0.83 12.39 -5.37
N VAL A 40 0.39 11.42 -6.18
CA VAL A 40 -1.04 11.13 -6.38
C VAL A 40 -1.36 9.69 -6.03
N LEU A 41 -0.74 8.73 -6.72
CA LEU A 41 -1.14 7.33 -6.62
C LEU A 41 -0.91 6.76 -5.22
N GLU A 42 0.28 6.95 -4.66
CA GLU A 42 0.63 6.44 -3.33
C GLU A 42 -0.26 7.01 -2.21
N PRO A 43 -0.46 8.34 -2.08
CA PRO A 43 -1.41 8.89 -1.11
C PRO A 43 -2.82 8.36 -1.29
N THR A 44 -3.29 8.26 -2.53
CA THR A 44 -4.65 7.77 -2.85
C THR A 44 -4.82 6.31 -2.41
N GLN A 45 -3.83 5.45 -2.67
CA GLN A 45 -3.86 4.06 -2.22
C GLN A 45 -3.84 3.95 -0.69
N ALA A 46 -3.04 4.79 -0.01
CA ALA A 46 -3.00 4.82 1.45
C ALA A 46 -4.34 5.25 2.06
N GLU A 47 -5.01 6.24 1.46
CA GLU A 47 -6.33 6.69 1.89
C GLU A 47 -7.41 5.62 1.66
N LEU A 48 -7.42 4.99 0.48
CA LEU A 48 -8.32 3.86 0.21
C LEU A 48 -8.09 2.70 1.17
N GLY A 49 -6.83 2.36 1.47
CA GLY A 49 -6.48 1.35 2.46
C GLY A 49 -7.02 1.69 3.86
N ARG A 50 -6.93 2.97 4.27
CA ARG A 50 -7.48 3.43 5.56
C ARG A 50 -9.00 3.30 5.63
N LEU A 51 -9.70 3.64 4.54
CA LEU A 51 -11.15 3.46 4.43
C LEU A 51 -11.53 1.97 4.51
N ALA A 52 -10.80 1.11 3.79
CA ALA A 52 -11.02 -0.33 3.80
C ALA A 52 -10.82 -0.93 5.21
N VAL A 53 -9.77 -0.53 5.92
CA VAL A 53 -9.51 -0.94 7.31
C VAL A 53 -10.63 -0.49 8.23
N GLY A 54 -11.06 0.78 8.14
CA GLY A 54 -12.15 1.32 8.96
C GLY A 54 -13.47 0.58 8.72
N MET A 55 -13.83 0.36 7.46
CA MET A 55 -15.03 -0.39 7.07
C MET A 55 -14.99 -1.84 7.59
N ALA A 56 -13.90 -2.57 7.33
CA ALA A 56 -13.74 -3.95 7.78
C ALA A 56 -13.81 -4.06 9.31
N SER A 57 -13.13 -3.16 10.03
CA SER A 57 -13.12 -3.15 11.50
C SER A 57 -14.51 -2.89 12.07
N THR A 58 -15.23 -1.91 11.51
CA THR A 58 -16.56 -1.52 11.98
C THR A 58 -17.58 -2.63 11.73
N PHE A 59 -17.53 -3.23 10.54
CA PHE A 59 -18.40 -4.36 10.21
C PHE A 59 -18.12 -5.57 11.09
N ASN A 60 -16.85 -5.95 11.24
CA ASN A 60 -16.46 -7.09 12.06
C ASN A 60 -16.87 -6.91 13.53
N ALA A 61 -16.72 -5.69 14.08
CA ALA A 61 -17.14 -5.40 15.44
C ALA A 61 -18.64 -5.61 15.63
N GLY A 62 -19.48 -5.12 14.70
CA GLY A 62 -20.92 -5.34 14.75
C GLY A 62 -21.31 -6.81 14.53
N HIS A 63 -20.67 -7.47 13.56
CA HIS A 63 -20.93 -8.88 13.25
C HIS A 63 -20.58 -9.80 14.44
N ALA A 64 -19.48 -9.53 15.14
CA ALA A 64 -19.06 -10.27 16.33
C ALA A 64 -20.02 -10.13 17.53
N GLN A 65 -20.84 -9.07 17.54
CA GLN A 65 -21.89 -8.87 18.54
C GLN A 65 -23.22 -9.53 18.14
N GLY A 66 -23.33 -10.01 16.90
CA GLY A 66 -24.49 -10.68 16.36
C GLY A 66 -24.46 -12.19 16.54
N MET A 67 -25.58 -12.80 16.19
CA MET A 67 -25.78 -14.24 16.18
C MET A 67 -26.42 -14.62 14.85
N ASP A 68 -25.98 -15.72 14.25
CA ASP A 68 -26.55 -16.22 13.00
C ASP A 68 -27.90 -16.92 13.23
N LEU A 69 -28.48 -17.44 12.13
CA LEU A 69 -29.77 -18.13 12.15
C LEU A 69 -29.76 -19.48 12.90
N TYR A 70 -28.58 -20.00 13.23
CA TYR A 70 -28.39 -21.28 13.91
C TYR A 70 -27.94 -21.11 15.37
N GLY A 71 -27.85 -19.86 15.85
CA GLY A 71 -27.45 -19.56 17.21
C GLY A 71 -25.94 -19.42 17.42
N ALA A 72 -25.14 -19.42 16.36
CA ALA A 72 -23.70 -19.23 16.47
C ALA A 72 -23.36 -17.73 16.51
N MET A 73 -22.47 -17.35 17.42
CA MET A 73 -21.96 -15.97 17.48
C MET A 73 -21.18 -15.63 16.20
N GLY A 74 -21.38 -14.42 15.70
CA GLY A 74 -20.61 -13.93 14.57
C GLY A 74 -19.14 -13.71 14.93
N GLY A 75 -18.28 -13.63 13.90
CA GLY A 75 -16.85 -13.37 14.05
C GLY A 75 -16.36 -12.34 13.03
N ASN A 76 -15.07 -12.39 12.68
CA ASN A 76 -14.55 -11.54 11.61
C ASN A 76 -15.13 -11.98 10.26
N PHE A 77 -15.86 -11.07 9.62
CA PHE A 77 -16.38 -11.28 8.26
C PHE A 77 -15.34 -10.91 7.21
N PHE A 78 -14.63 -9.80 7.43
CA PHE A 78 -13.52 -9.35 6.59
C PHE A 78 -12.18 -9.63 7.25
N ASN A 79 -11.16 -9.96 6.44
CA ASN A 79 -9.78 -10.03 6.90
C ASN A 79 -9.07 -8.69 6.66
N ILE A 80 -8.32 -8.21 7.65
CA ILE A 80 -7.54 -6.97 7.54
C ILE A 80 -6.07 -7.37 7.36
N GLY A 81 -5.50 -7.04 6.19
CA GLY A 81 -4.10 -7.32 5.89
C GLY A 81 -3.15 -6.52 6.79
N SER A 82 -1.99 -7.10 7.12
CA SER A 82 -0.93 -6.40 7.85
C SER A 82 -0.23 -5.37 6.95
N PRO A 83 0.22 -4.23 7.49
CA PRO A 83 1.01 -3.28 6.72
C PRO A 83 2.30 -3.93 6.24
N THR A 84 2.58 -3.82 4.95
CA THR A 84 3.84 -4.29 4.34
C THR A 84 4.94 -3.28 4.64
N THR A 85 5.60 -3.45 5.78
CA THR A 85 6.86 -2.75 6.09
C THR A 85 8.02 -3.62 5.63
N ALA A 86 9.01 -3.02 4.98
CA ALA A 86 10.22 -3.74 4.60
C ALA A 86 11.07 -4.05 5.84
N ALA A 87 11.70 -5.23 5.85
CA ALA A 87 12.73 -5.58 6.81
C ALA A 87 14.08 -4.96 6.42
#